data_AF-A0AAU1WJI5-F1
#
_entry.id   AF-A0AAU1WJI5-F1
#
_cell.length_a   1.000
_cell.length_b   1.000
_cell.length_c   1.000
_cell.angle_alpha   90.00
_cell.angle_beta   90.00
_cell.angle_gamma   90.00
#
_symmetry.space_group_name_H-M   'P 1'
#
loop_
_entity.id
_entity.type
_entity.pdbx_description
1 polymer ?
#
loop_
_entity_poly.entity_id
_entity_poly.type
_entity_poly.pdbx_seq_one_letter_code
_entity_poly.pdbx_strand_id
1 'polypeptide(L)'
;MRRIPGRTSLACTTCAAALLFATSCGLLDDDTRQGPALTAPAGVTAQAGSATSVHVMWSRPEGAAEVKGYTVYRGATKVKEVPGEQHMVDVVGLHPRSAYTFSVRAEDTDGTLGPLSPKVAVTTPAAVAEDRSAPTRPGALRGRADGGRAASLSWGASKDDKGVVSYDIYQGASKIHSVGGGETRALITGLRPGTRYSFTVKARDAADNTSPAGSALRLTTAKGSDEGPGTAPTDFRATSRRAGGAYYIDLSWTPPRTGGTVPAYRIYLDGRQATTLVWGDAPPKGTARNSFYVGKEAGVQHRVRIRAQLPDGTWGAYSPERSVTTGS
;
A
#
# COMPACT_ATOMS: atom_id res chain seq x y z
N MET A 1 45.23 40.20 57.94
CA MET A 1 45.69 39.15 57.00
C MET A 1 45.98 39.80 55.66
N ARG A 2 47.13 39.45 55.09
CA ARG A 2 47.91 40.25 54.14
C ARG A 2 47.38 40.21 52.70
N ARG A 3 47.70 41.31 52.02
CA ARG A 3 47.49 41.70 50.62
C ARG A 3 48.30 40.87 49.61
N ILE A 4 47.83 40.90 48.35
CA ILE A 4 48.52 40.61 47.08
C ILE A 4 49.75 41.55 46.92
N PRO A 5 50.88 41.11 46.32
CA PRO A 5 51.20 41.29 44.87
C PRO A 5 52.03 40.08 44.31
N GLY A 6 52.38 39.92 43.03
CA GLY A 6 52.38 40.80 41.86
C GLY A 6 52.79 40.02 40.60
N ARG A 7 52.73 40.72 39.46
CA ARG A 7 53.01 40.27 38.09
C ARG A 7 54.52 40.16 37.81
N THR A 8 54.91 39.23 36.93
CA THR A 8 56.03 39.38 35.97
C THR A 8 55.82 38.48 34.75
N SER A 9 55.92 39.08 33.57
CA SER A 9 55.90 38.46 32.24
C SER A 9 57.27 37.87 31.89
N LEU A 10 57.35 36.85 31.04
CA LEU A 10 58.36 36.75 29.96
C LEU A 10 57.99 35.66 28.96
N ALA A 11 58.14 35.98 27.68
CA ALA A 11 57.87 35.13 26.52
C ALA A 11 59.01 34.14 26.25
N CYS A 12 58.71 32.98 25.68
CA CYS A 12 59.66 32.27 24.80
C CYS A 12 58.92 31.37 23.81
N THR A 13 59.14 31.68 22.55
CA THR A 13 58.74 30.97 21.32
C THR A 13 59.56 29.68 21.16
N THR A 14 58.99 28.59 20.64
CA THR A 14 59.52 27.83 19.49
C THR A 14 58.69 26.57 19.18
N CYS A 15 58.41 26.40 17.88
CA CYS A 15 57.91 25.20 17.22
C CYS A 15 58.90 24.03 17.30
N ALA A 16 58.41 22.79 17.35
CA ALA A 16 58.77 21.71 16.42
C ALA A 16 58.03 20.42 16.78
N ALA A 17 57.44 19.80 15.77
CA ALA A 17 56.69 18.56 15.81
C ALA A 17 57.57 17.32 16.01
N ALA A 18 57.03 16.30 16.66
CA ALA A 18 57.45 14.91 16.44
C ALA A 18 56.24 13.98 16.64
N LEU A 19 55.90 13.27 15.56
CA LEU A 19 54.85 12.26 15.47
C LEU A 19 55.10 11.11 16.45
N LEU A 20 54.05 10.67 17.13
CA LEU A 20 53.95 9.33 17.70
C LEU A 20 52.65 8.69 17.20
N PHE A 21 52.81 7.63 16.41
CA PHE A 21 51.73 6.76 15.97
C PHE A 21 51.17 5.99 17.17
N ALA A 22 49.88 6.18 17.44
CA ALA A 22 49.10 5.26 18.25
C ALA A 22 47.86 4.84 17.44
N THR A 23 47.96 3.65 16.86
CA THR A 23 46.86 2.86 16.35
C THR A 23 45.81 2.69 17.44
N SER A 24 44.65 3.33 17.25
CA SER A 24 43.45 3.08 18.05
C SER A 24 42.33 2.72 17.09
N CYS A 25 41.80 1.52 17.31
CA CYS A 25 40.76 0.83 16.58
C CYS A 25 39.75 1.74 15.87
N GLY A 26 39.64 1.55 14.55
CA GLY A 26 38.41 1.84 13.85
C GLY A 26 37.32 0.95 14.43
N LEU A 27 36.55 1.50 15.38
CA LEU A 27 35.15 1.13 15.50
C LEU A 27 34.53 1.56 14.18
N LEU A 28 34.36 0.58 13.29
CA LEU A 28 33.35 0.65 12.25
C LEU A 28 32.05 0.92 13.00
N ASP A 29 31.61 2.18 13.03
CA ASP A 29 30.21 2.46 13.26
C ASP A 29 29.48 1.64 12.20
N ASP A 30 28.81 0.60 12.70
CA ASP A 30 27.79 -0.14 12.01
C ASP A 30 26.69 0.87 11.72
N ASP A 31 26.89 1.67 10.67
CA ASP A 31 25.86 2.47 10.03
C ASP A 31 24.88 1.47 9.43
N THR A 32 24.06 0.89 10.31
CA THR A 32 22.84 0.19 9.95
C THR A 32 22.15 1.12 8.99
N ARG A 33 22.10 0.74 7.71
CA ARG A 33 21.45 1.49 6.64
C ARG A 33 20.01 1.78 7.05
N GLN A 34 19.79 2.87 7.77
CA GLN A 34 18.48 3.33 8.14
C GLN A 34 17.94 3.94 6.86
N GLY A 35 16.99 3.25 6.23
CA GLY A 35 16.28 3.80 5.08
C GLY A 35 15.72 5.19 5.41
N PRO A 36 15.39 6.02 4.40
CA PRO A 36 14.82 7.34 4.66
C PRO A 36 13.62 7.23 5.60
N ALA A 37 13.65 8.01 6.68
CA ALA A 37 12.63 7.98 7.72
C ALA A 37 11.23 8.22 7.13
N LEU A 38 10.24 7.45 7.59
CA LEU A 38 8.86 7.62 7.15
C LEU A 38 8.34 9.02 7.46
N THR A 39 7.70 9.64 6.48
CA THR A 39 6.90 10.86 6.66
C THR A 39 5.48 10.51 7.13
N ALA A 40 4.73 11.51 7.60
CA ALA A 40 3.34 11.31 7.98
C ALA A 40 2.48 11.03 6.72
N PRO A 41 1.43 10.20 6.83
CA PRO A 41 0.43 10.08 5.76
C PRO A 41 -0.16 11.45 5.38
N ALA A 42 -0.23 11.71 4.07
CA ALA A 42 -0.73 12.97 3.54
C ALA A 42 -2.24 12.90 3.23
N GLY A 43 -2.89 14.06 3.06
CA GLY A 43 -4.28 14.13 2.62
C GLY A 43 -5.26 13.37 3.52
N VAL A 44 -4.98 13.29 4.82
CA VAL A 44 -5.88 12.62 5.76
C VAL A 44 -7.21 13.36 5.79
N THR A 45 -8.32 12.62 5.65
CA THR A 45 -9.68 13.14 5.77
C THR A 45 -10.52 12.18 6.61
N ALA A 46 -11.54 12.73 7.28
CA ALA A 46 -12.50 11.96 8.04
C ALA A 46 -13.90 12.41 7.62
N GLN A 47 -14.73 11.46 7.23
CA GLN A 47 -16.09 11.72 6.77
C GLN A 47 -17.08 10.84 7.52
N ALA A 48 -18.21 11.41 7.93
CA ALA A 48 -19.26 10.60 8.53
C ALA A 48 -19.82 9.62 7.49
N GLY A 49 -19.84 8.34 7.85
CA GLY A 49 -20.48 7.30 7.04
C GLY A 49 -21.94 7.13 7.40
N SER A 50 -22.22 7.19 8.70
CA SER A 50 -23.55 7.10 9.29
C SER A 50 -23.55 7.84 10.63
N ALA A 51 -24.64 7.78 11.39
CA ALA A 51 -24.67 8.29 12.76
C ALA A 51 -23.69 7.57 13.71
N THR A 52 -23.22 6.37 13.34
CA THR A 52 -22.35 5.54 14.21
C THR A 52 -21.04 5.14 13.55
N SER A 53 -20.73 5.66 12.36
CA SER A 53 -19.51 5.33 11.63
C SER A 53 -18.86 6.55 10.99
N VAL A 54 -17.52 6.50 10.92
CA VAL A 54 -16.69 7.47 10.20
C VAL A 54 -15.74 6.71 9.27
N HIS A 55 -15.60 7.21 8.06
CA HIS A 55 -14.61 6.82 7.08
C HIS A 55 -13.37 7.69 7.26
N VAL A 56 -12.25 7.08 7.65
CA VAL A 56 -10.94 7.76 7.72
C VAL A 56 -10.16 7.36 6.48
N MET A 57 -9.61 8.35 5.79
CA MET A 57 -8.98 8.21 4.48
C MET A 57 -7.64 8.91 4.47
N TRP A 58 -6.65 8.39 3.72
CA TRP A 58 -5.33 9.00 3.63
C TRP A 58 -4.60 8.62 2.34
N SER A 59 -3.57 9.38 2.00
CA SER A 59 -2.60 9.04 0.98
C SER A 59 -1.32 8.49 1.60
N ARG A 60 -0.61 7.68 0.83
CA ARG A 60 0.71 7.17 1.23
C ARG A 60 1.67 8.33 1.54
N PRO A 61 2.56 8.20 2.54
CA PRO A 61 3.61 9.18 2.79
C PRO A 61 4.53 9.35 1.56
N GLU A 62 4.94 10.60 1.29
CA GLU A 62 5.87 10.90 0.19
C GLU A 62 7.27 10.36 0.49
N GLY A 63 7.95 9.88 -0.55
CA GLY A 63 9.33 9.38 -0.44
C GLY A 63 9.49 8.04 0.29
N ALA A 64 8.43 7.48 0.88
CA ALA A 64 8.50 6.20 1.58
C ALA A 64 8.80 5.05 0.60
N ALA A 65 9.87 4.28 0.85
CA ALA A 65 10.25 3.13 0.02
C ALA A 65 9.18 2.02 0.06
N GLU A 66 8.73 1.64 1.26
CA GLU A 66 7.60 0.73 1.51
C GLU A 66 6.91 1.06 2.85
N VAL A 67 5.59 0.90 2.90
CA VAL A 67 4.79 1.01 4.13
C VAL A 67 4.20 -0.36 4.41
N LYS A 68 4.49 -0.91 5.58
CA LYS A 68 3.96 -2.21 6.04
C LYS A 68 2.50 -2.09 6.46
N GLY A 69 2.15 -0.99 7.12
CA GLY A 69 0.82 -0.78 7.67
C GLY A 69 0.56 0.66 8.08
N TYR A 70 -0.69 0.91 8.45
CA TYR A 70 -1.13 2.16 9.03
C TYR A 70 -1.82 1.90 10.36
N THR A 71 -1.58 2.78 11.33
CA THR A 71 -2.31 2.82 12.58
C THR A 71 -3.21 4.05 12.59
N VAL A 72 -4.51 3.85 12.83
CA VAL A 72 -5.51 4.92 12.93
C VAL A 72 -5.88 5.16 14.38
N TYR A 73 -5.87 6.43 14.77
CA TYR A 73 -6.16 6.90 16.11
C TYR A 73 -7.45 7.71 16.14
N ARG A 74 -8.23 7.56 17.21
CA ARG A 74 -9.33 8.43 17.61
C ARG A 74 -8.91 9.18 18.87
N GLY A 75 -8.65 10.48 18.76
CA GLY A 75 -7.99 11.24 19.81
C GLY A 75 -6.58 10.69 20.09
N ALA A 76 -6.36 10.15 21.29
CA ALA A 76 -5.11 9.47 21.68
C ALA A 76 -5.20 7.93 21.61
N THR A 77 -6.40 7.38 21.37
CA THR A 77 -6.63 5.93 21.40
C THR A 77 -6.45 5.33 20.01
N LYS A 78 -5.62 4.30 19.90
CA LYS A 78 -5.53 3.46 18.68
C LYS A 78 -6.87 2.72 18.50
N VAL A 79 -7.46 2.84 17.31
CA VAL A 79 -8.76 2.19 16.98
C VAL A 79 -8.65 1.15 15.88
N LYS A 80 -7.68 1.29 14.97
CA LYS A 80 -7.44 0.33 13.88
C LYS A 80 -5.96 0.22 13.52
N GLU A 81 -5.60 -0.96 13.05
CA GLU A 81 -4.40 -1.21 12.26
C GLU A 81 -4.83 -1.84 10.96
N VAL A 82 -4.28 -1.35 9.86
CA VAL A 82 -4.55 -1.87 8.53
C VAL A 82 -3.25 -2.08 7.77
N PRO A 83 -3.22 -3.07 6.86
CA PRO A 83 -2.09 -3.27 5.94
C PRO A 83 -1.78 -2.03 5.09
N GLY A 84 -0.54 -1.93 4.60
CA GLY A 84 -0.02 -0.77 3.87
C GLY A 84 -0.70 -0.49 2.52
N GLU A 85 -1.48 -1.44 2.00
CA GLU A 85 -2.32 -1.28 0.82
C GLU A 85 -3.65 -0.58 1.08
N GLN A 86 -4.07 -0.50 2.35
CA GLN A 86 -5.31 0.16 2.70
C GLN A 86 -5.05 1.65 2.89
N HIS A 87 -5.83 2.45 2.18
CA HIS A 87 -5.80 3.91 2.23
C HIS A 87 -7.09 4.49 2.84
N MET A 88 -7.90 3.61 3.42
CA MET A 88 -9.17 3.93 4.03
C MET A 88 -9.55 2.88 5.08
N VAL A 89 -10.22 3.29 6.15
CA VAL A 89 -10.85 2.38 7.11
C VAL A 89 -12.16 2.95 7.65
N ASP A 90 -13.07 2.04 8.00
CA ASP A 90 -14.29 2.36 8.75
C ASP A 90 -14.03 2.24 10.25
N VAL A 91 -14.31 3.33 10.97
CA VAL A 91 -14.40 3.34 12.43
C VAL A 91 -15.88 3.33 12.80
N VAL A 92 -16.34 2.20 13.33
CA VAL A 92 -17.74 1.94 13.70
C VAL A 92 -17.95 2.00 15.21
N GLY A 93 -19.21 1.95 15.66
CA GLY A 93 -19.54 1.98 17.09
C GLY A 93 -19.32 3.36 17.72
N LEU A 94 -19.46 4.41 16.92
CA LEU A 94 -19.42 5.79 17.37
C LEU A 94 -20.79 6.23 17.88
N HIS A 95 -20.80 7.25 18.73
CA HIS A 95 -22.04 7.85 19.23
C HIS A 95 -22.57 8.84 18.20
N PRO A 96 -23.90 8.93 18.02
CA PRO A 96 -24.51 9.98 17.21
C PRO A 96 -24.24 11.38 17.75
N ARG A 97 -24.34 12.39 16.88
CA ARG A 97 -24.16 13.83 17.21
C ARG A 97 -22.90 14.09 18.05
N SER A 98 -21.82 13.38 17.74
CA SER A 98 -20.59 13.42 18.54
C SER A 98 -19.41 13.83 17.68
N ALA A 99 -18.62 14.78 18.18
CA ALA A 99 -17.40 15.22 17.54
C ALA A 99 -16.24 14.27 17.85
N TYR A 100 -15.49 13.91 16.82
CA TYR A 100 -14.31 13.06 16.90
C TYR A 100 -13.13 13.72 16.20
N THR A 101 -11.92 13.34 16.62
CA THR A 101 -10.68 13.68 15.91
C THR A 101 -9.94 12.41 15.54
N PHE A 102 -9.41 12.37 14.33
CA PHE A 102 -8.65 11.24 13.81
C PHE A 102 -7.27 11.66 13.34
N SER A 103 -6.30 10.76 13.50
CA SER A 103 -4.97 10.88 12.92
C SER A 103 -4.45 9.50 12.51
N VAL A 104 -3.53 9.48 11.56
CA VAL A 104 -2.97 8.25 10.99
C VAL A 104 -1.45 8.35 11.01
N ARG A 105 -0.76 7.24 11.27
CA ARG A 105 0.69 7.12 11.03
C ARG A 105 0.98 5.85 10.25
N ALA A 106 2.09 5.87 9.51
CA ALA A 106 2.61 4.71 8.80
C ALA A 106 3.59 3.93 9.67
N GLU A 107 3.72 2.63 9.40
CA GLU A 107 4.76 1.73 9.90
C GLU A 107 5.56 1.20 8.71
N ASP A 108 6.89 1.19 8.79
CA ASP A 108 7.74 0.63 7.74
C ASP A 108 7.87 -0.89 7.87
N THR A 109 8.64 -1.50 6.98
CA THR A 109 8.86 -2.95 6.98
C THR A 109 9.65 -3.46 8.17
N ASP A 110 10.43 -2.58 8.81
CA ASP A 110 11.28 -2.87 9.96
C ASP A 110 10.51 -2.71 11.30
N GLY A 111 9.28 -2.21 11.22
CA GLY A 111 8.39 -1.97 12.36
C GLY A 111 8.55 -0.58 12.97
N THR A 112 9.34 0.30 12.34
CA THR A 112 9.49 1.68 12.78
C THR A 112 8.25 2.49 12.44
N LEU A 113 7.78 3.26 13.40
CA LEU A 113 6.59 4.09 13.27
C LEU A 113 6.97 5.49 12.83
N GLY A 114 6.34 5.97 11.75
CA GLY A 114 6.44 7.36 11.33
C GLY A 114 5.66 8.32 12.24
N PRO A 115 5.79 9.64 11.99
CA PRO A 115 5.03 10.65 12.72
C PRO A 115 3.53 10.54 12.43
N LEU A 116 2.71 11.02 13.37
CA LEU A 116 1.27 11.17 13.17
C LEU A 116 0.98 12.27 12.16
N SER A 117 -0.06 12.06 11.35
CA SER A 117 -0.66 13.12 10.53
C SER A 117 -1.23 14.25 11.41
N PRO A 118 -1.47 15.44 10.81
CA PRO A 118 -2.38 16.40 11.41
C PRO A 118 -3.72 15.76 11.78
N LYS A 119 -4.32 16.24 12.88
CA LYS A 119 -5.63 15.77 13.32
C LYS A 119 -6.72 16.34 12.41
N VAL A 120 -7.65 15.48 12.00
CA VAL A 120 -8.85 15.89 11.29
C VAL A 120 -10.08 15.69 12.16
N ALA A 121 -10.97 16.68 12.17
CA ALA A 121 -12.20 16.64 12.95
C ALA A 121 -13.38 16.20 12.07
N VAL A 122 -14.33 15.50 12.68
CA VAL A 122 -15.59 15.11 12.06
C VAL A 122 -16.67 15.00 13.14
N THR A 123 -17.91 15.31 12.80
CA THR A 123 -19.05 15.14 13.69
C THR A 123 -20.01 14.13 13.07
N THR A 124 -20.34 13.07 13.79
CA THR A 124 -21.38 12.12 13.35
C THR A 124 -22.75 12.82 13.33
N PRO A 125 -23.61 12.52 12.35
CA PRO A 125 -24.96 13.06 12.32
C PRO A 125 -25.80 12.51 13.50
N ALA A 126 -26.99 13.08 13.68
CA ALA A 126 -27.96 12.51 14.59
C ALA A 126 -28.41 11.12 14.09
N ALA A 127 -28.67 10.21 15.02
CA ALA A 127 -29.31 8.94 14.68
C ALA A 127 -30.76 9.21 14.29
N VAL A 128 -31.23 8.46 13.30
CA VAL A 128 -32.63 8.45 12.92
C VAL A 128 -33.18 7.11 13.40
N ALA A 129 -33.91 7.14 14.52
CA ALA A 129 -34.47 5.94 15.10
C ALA A 129 -35.47 5.30 14.13
N GLU A 130 -35.42 3.98 14.03
CA GLU A 130 -36.36 3.14 13.24
C GLU A 130 -36.37 3.37 11.73
N ASP A 131 -35.38 4.08 11.18
CA ASP A 131 -35.24 4.18 9.73
C ASP A 131 -34.73 2.86 9.13
N ARG A 132 -35.57 2.27 8.27
CA ARG A 132 -35.30 1.01 7.54
C ARG A 132 -35.36 1.21 6.03
N SER A 133 -35.56 2.43 5.58
CA SER A 133 -35.64 2.75 4.16
C SER A 133 -34.21 2.94 3.66
N ALA A 134 -33.78 2.11 2.71
CA ALA A 134 -32.50 2.34 2.08
C ALA A 134 -32.60 3.48 1.06
N PRO A 135 -31.53 4.27 0.89
CA PRO A 135 -31.47 5.22 -0.21
C PRO A 135 -31.69 4.55 -1.56
N THR A 136 -32.23 5.31 -2.50
CA THR A 136 -32.34 4.89 -3.90
C THR A 136 -30.96 4.67 -4.52
N ARG A 137 -30.91 3.83 -5.56
CA ARG A 137 -29.68 3.58 -6.33
C ARG A 137 -29.12 4.91 -6.88
N PRO A 138 -27.80 5.18 -6.76
CA PRO A 138 -27.19 6.34 -7.40
C PRO A 138 -27.43 6.34 -8.92
N GLY A 139 -27.55 7.53 -9.51
CA GLY A 139 -27.67 7.70 -10.96
C GLY A 139 -26.43 7.18 -11.71
N ALA A 140 -26.51 7.20 -13.05
CA ALA A 140 -25.47 6.63 -13.91
C ALA A 140 -24.05 7.12 -13.54
N LEU A 141 -23.17 6.18 -13.24
CA LEU A 141 -21.77 6.45 -12.93
C LEU A 141 -21.00 6.76 -14.21
N ARG A 142 -20.34 7.92 -14.24
CA ARG A 142 -19.49 8.40 -15.33
C ARG A 142 -18.12 8.77 -14.79
N GLY A 143 -17.11 8.73 -15.63
CA GLY A 143 -15.75 9.08 -15.21
C GLY A 143 -14.73 8.80 -16.29
N ARG A 144 -13.49 9.16 -16.00
CA ARG A 144 -12.33 8.95 -16.87
C ARG A 144 -11.09 8.68 -16.02
N ALA A 145 -10.09 8.05 -16.62
CA ALA A 145 -8.77 8.04 -16.04
C ALA A 145 -8.16 9.46 -16.08
N ASP A 146 -7.51 9.86 -15.01
CA ASP A 146 -6.69 11.07 -14.95
C ASP A 146 -5.22 10.63 -14.83
N GLY A 147 -4.60 10.42 -15.99
CA GLY A 147 -3.26 9.84 -16.08
C GLY A 147 -3.21 8.36 -15.68
N GLY A 148 -2.03 7.93 -15.20
CA GLY A 148 -1.79 6.54 -14.85
C GLY A 148 -2.20 6.16 -13.42
N ARG A 149 -2.41 7.13 -12.54
CA ARG A 149 -2.56 6.88 -11.10
C ARG A 149 -3.82 7.43 -10.45
N ALA A 150 -4.74 7.98 -11.24
CA ALA A 150 -5.99 8.51 -10.72
C ALA A 150 -7.16 8.34 -11.71
N ALA A 151 -8.37 8.50 -11.19
CA ALA A 151 -9.60 8.58 -11.96
C ALA A 151 -10.60 9.53 -11.30
N SER A 152 -11.18 10.43 -12.09
CA SER A 152 -12.33 11.26 -11.69
C SER A 152 -13.62 10.52 -11.97
N LEU A 153 -14.47 10.43 -10.94
CA LEU A 153 -15.79 9.81 -10.97
C LEU A 153 -16.88 10.86 -10.70
N SER A 154 -18.06 10.64 -11.28
CA SER A 154 -19.26 11.44 -11.05
C SER A 154 -20.52 10.60 -11.24
N TRP A 155 -21.57 10.86 -10.48
CA TRP A 155 -22.84 10.11 -10.53
C TRP A 155 -24.03 11.03 -10.27
N GLY A 156 -25.25 10.52 -10.50
CA GLY A 156 -26.47 11.22 -10.11
C GLY A 156 -26.80 10.99 -8.63
N ALA A 157 -27.28 12.02 -7.95
CA ALA A 157 -27.64 11.92 -6.54
C ALA A 157 -28.76 10.88 -6.28
N SER A 158 -28.61 10.15 -5.20
CA SER A 158 -29.65 9.33 -4.58
C SER A 158 -30.59 10.20 -3.76
N LYS A 159 -31.80 9.67 -3.56
CA LYS A 159 -32.82 10.17 -2.63
C LYS A 159 -33.09 9.14 -1.55
N ASP A 160 -33.46 9.65 -0.39
CA ASP A 160 -33.83 8.91 0.81
C ASP A 160 -34.83 9.75 1.62
N ASP A 161 -35.70 9.14 2.43
CA ASP A 161 -36.71 9.87 3.19
C ASP A 161 -36.16 10.59 4.43
N LYS A 162 -34.96 10.20 4.90
CA LYS A 162 -34.23 10.82 6.02
C LYS A 162 -32.89 11.43 5.61
N GLY A 163 -32.47 11.14 4.39
CA GLY A 163 -31.37 11.81 3.71
C GLY A 163 -30.13 10.93 3.60
N VAL A 164 -29.39 11.15 2.51
CA VAL A 164 -28.14 10.45 2.25
C VAL A 164 -27.02 11.09 3.06
N VAL A 165 -26.27 10.28 3.80
CA VAL A 165 -25.11 10.74 4.60
C VAL A 165 -23.81 10.58 3.83
N SER A 166 -23.67 9.52 3.04
CA SER A 166 -22.47 9.28 2.27
C SER A 166 -22.71 8.53 0.96
N TYR A 167 -21.73 8.62 0.06
CA TYR A 167 -21.58 7.73 -1.07
C TYR A 167 -20.29 6.94 -0.93
N ASP A 168 -20.42 5.62 -0.90
CA ASP A 168 -19.34 4.66 -0.85
C ASP A 168 -18.95 4.24 -2.28
N ILE A 169 -17.67 4.38 -2.62
CA ILE A 169 -17.09 3.98 -3.90
C ILE A 169 -16.38 2.64 -3.71
N TYR A 170 -16.72 1.69 -4.57
CA TYR A 170 -16.19 0.33 -4.58
C TYR A 170 -15.37 0.07 -5.83
N GLN A 171 -14.27 -0.66 -5.67
CA GLN A 171 -13.55 -1.35 -6.74
C GLN A 171 -13.85 -2.84 -6.62
N GLY A 172 -14.62 -3.39 -7.55
CA GLY A 172 -15.15 -4.74 -7.40
C GLY A 172 -16.02 -4.84 -6.14
N ALA A 173 -15.65 -5.70 -5.19
CA ALA A 173 -16.33 -5.84 -3.91
C ALA A 173 -15.73 -4.97 -2.79
N SER A 174 -14.52 -4.45 -2.98
CA SER A 174 -13.81 -3.70 -1.94
C SER A 174 -14.23 -2.24 -1.97
N LYS A 175 -14.66 -1.71 -0.82
CA LYS A 175 -14.85 -0.28 -0.64
C LYS A 175 -13.47 0.38 -0.57
N ILE A 176 -13.24 1.40 -1.38
CA ILE A 176 -11.93 2.07 -1.50
C ILE A 176 -11.99 3.56 -1.18
N HIS A 177 -13.17 4.17 -1.24
CA HIS A 177 -13.33 5.61 -1.01
C HIS A 177 -14.75 5.92 -0.53
N SER A 178 -14.94 7.04 0.14
CA SER A 178 -16.26 7.52 0.53
C SER A 178 -16.27 9.05 0.55
N VAL A 179 -17.39 9.64 0.15
CA VAL A 179 -17.62 11.09 0.16
C VAL A 179 -18.94 11.40 0.84
N GLY A 180 -19.18 12.67 1.18
CA GLY A 180 -20.41 13.07 1.88
C GLY A 180 -21.65 12.96 1.00
N GLY A 181 -22.83 12.90 1.60
CA GLY A 181 -24.10 12.76 0.87
C GLY A 181 -24.48 13.96 -0.01
N GLY A 182 -23.84 15.12 0.22
CA GLY A 182 -23.94 16.27 -0.67
C GLY A 182 -23.02 16.20 -1.91
N GLU A 183 -22.07 15.27 -1.92
CA GLU A 183 -21.10 15.11 -3.00
C GLU A 183 -21.60 14.11 -4.04
N THR A 184 -21.36 14.42 -5.31
CA THR A 184 -21.69 13.53 -6.44
C THR A 184 -20.49 13.28 -7.34
N ARG A 185 -19.29 13.54 -6.81
CA ARG A 185 -18.01 13.42 -7.50
C ARG A 185 -16.94 12.92 -6.53
N ALA A 186 -15.95 12.21 -7.05
CA ALA A 186 -14.78 11.79 -6.29
C ALA A 186 -13.55 11.70 -7.20
N LEU A 187 -12.38 12.04 -6.66
CA LEU A 187 -11.09 11.75 -7.28
C LEU A 187 -10.49 10.53 -6.58
N ILE A 188 -10.40 9.42 -7.30
CA ILE A 188 -9.76 8.21 -6.81
C ILE A 188 -8.28 8.26 -7.20
N THR A 189 -7.40 8.28 -6.20
CA THR A 189 -5.95 8.26 -6.37
C THR A 189 -5.35 6.91 -5.98
N GLY A 190 -4.04 6.74 -6.13
CA GLY A 190 -3.36 5.48 -5.78
C GLY A 190 -3.65 4.33 -6.76
N LEU A 191 -4.20 4.63 -7.94
CA LEU A 191 -4.43 3.62 -8.96
C LEU A 191 -3.11 3.21 -9.64
N ARG A 192 -3.08 2.00 -10.17
CA ARG A 192 -1.96 1.47 -10.97
C ARG A 192 -2.06 1.92 -12.44
N PRO A 193 -0.96 2.31 -13.10
CA PRO A 193 -0.93 2.60 -14.54
C PRO A 193 -1.32 1.41 -15.43
N GLY A 194 -1.89 1.69 -16.60
CA GLY A 194 -2.26 0.70 -17.61
C GLY A 194 -3.24 -0.37 -17.15
N THR A 195 -3.94 -0.14 -16.04
CA THR A 195 -4.74 -1.15 -15.34
C THR A 195 -6.23 -0.89 -15.55
N ARG A 196 -6.98 -1.96 -15.83
CA ARG A 196 -8.43 -1.89 -15.94
C ARG A 196 -9.08 -1.97 -14.56
N TYR A 197 -9.91 -0.99 -14.25
CA TYR A 197 -10.71 -0.93 -13.04
C TYR A 197 -12.19 -1.08 -13.35
N SER A 198 -12.96 -1.50 -12.34
CA SER A 198 -14.42 -1.52 -12.38
C SER A 198 -14.92 -0.88 -11.09
N PHE A 199 -15.52 0.30 -11.20
CA PHE A 199 -16.04 1.06 -10.08
C PHE A 199 -17.56 0.98 -10.00
N THR A 200 -18.08 0.95 -8.78
CA THR A 200 -19.51 1.13 -8.48
C THR A 200 -19.67 2.07 -7.30
N VAL A 201 -20.81 2.74 -7.20
CA VAL A 201 -21.13 3.65 -6.09
C VAL A 201 -22.41 3.17 -5.40
N LYS A 202 -22.46 3.25 -4.07
CA LYS A 202 -23.66 3.06 -3.25
C LYS A 202 -23.87 4.28 -2.37
N ALA A 203 -25.10 4.76 -2.25
CA ALA A 203 -25.50 5.69 -1.21
C ALA A 203 -25.78 4.97 0.12
N ARG A 204 -25.53 5.67 1.23
CA ARG A 204 -25.80 5.23 2.61
C ARG A 204 -26.43 6.37 3.42
N ASP A 205 -27.36 6.05 4.30
CA ASP A 205 -28.03 6.99 5.19
C ASP A 205 -27.41 7.02 6.61
N ALA A 206 -28.04 7.75 7.53
CA ALA A 206 -27.60 7.84 8.92
C ALA A 206 -27.83 6.57 9.74
N ALA A 207 -28.75 5.70 9.32
CA ALA A 207 -29.12 4.43 9.98
C ALA A 207 -28.32 3.22 9.45
N ASP A 208 -27.32 3.47 8.60
CA ASP A 208 -26.51 2.45 7.91
C ASP A 208 -27.26 1.62 6.85
N ASN A 209 -28.46 2.04 6.43
CA ASN A 209 -29.10 1.42 5.28
C ASN A 209 -28.32 1.79 4.00
N THR A 210 -28.05 0.79 3.17
CA THR A 210 -27.25 0.95 1.96
C THR A 210 -28.07 0.65 0.72
N SER A 211 -28.03 1.56 -0.24
CA SER A 211 -28.67 1.38 -1.55
C SER A 211 -28.11 0.20 -2.36
N PRO A 212 -28.87 -0.30 -3.35
CA PRO A 212 -28.28 -1.09 -4.44
C PRO A 212 -27.16 -0.32 -5.15
N ALA A 213 -26.14 -1.03 -5.64
CA ALA A 213 -25.02 -0.42 -6.38
C ALA A 213 -25.50 0.27 -7.66
N GLY A 214 -24.93 1.43 -8.00
CA GLY A 214 -25.09 2.06 -9.30
C GLY A 214 -24.56 1.20 -10.46
N SER A 215 -24.72 1.69 -11.70
CA SER A 215 -24.12 1.05 -12.87
C SER A 215 -22.59 0.97 -12.73
N ALA A 216 -21.99 -0.18 -13.07
CA ALA A 216 -20.55 -0.31 -13.04
C ALA A 216 -19.88 0.52 -14.15
N LEU A 217 -18.89 1.33 -13.78
CA LEU A 217 -18.03 2.03 -14.73
C LEU A 217 -16.72 1.27 -14.86
N ARG A 218 -16.39 0.87 -16.09
CA ARG A 218 -15.10 0.25 -16.40
C ARG A 218 -14.23 1.26 -17.12
N LEU A 219 -13.01 1.46 -16.61
CA LEU A 219 -12.03 2.36 -17.22
C LEU A 219 -10.64 1.75 -17.11
N THR A 220 -9.73 2.18 -17.98
CA THR A 220 -8.33 1.80 -17.94
C THR A 220 -7.48 3.04 -17.75
N THR A 221 -6.62 3.03 -16.74
CA THR A 221 -5.66 4.11 -16.50
C THR A 221 -4.62 4.19 -17.61
N ALA A 222 -4.06 5.38 -17.84
CA ALA A 222 -2.98 5.55 -18.83
C ALA A 222 -1.75 4.72 -18.43
N LYS A 223 -0.94 4.32 -19.40
CA LYS A 223 0.37 3.69 -19.13
C LYS A 223 1.33 4.74 -18.57
N GLY A 224 2.22 4.35 -17.67
CA GLY A 224 3.34 5.19 -17.22
C GLY A 224 4.46 5.20 -18.25
N SER A 225 5.32 6.22 -18.24
CA SER A 225 6.37 6.41 -19.25
C SER A 225 7.54 5.43 -19.18
N ASP A 226 7.72 4.61 -18.13
CA ASP A 226 8.82 3.63 -18.04
C ASP A 226 8.46 2.31 -17.31
N GLU A 227 7.16 2.00 -17.15
CA GLU A 227 6.73 0.76 -16.50
C GLU A 227 5.84 -0.01 -17.48
N GLY A 228 6.28 -1.21 -17.89
CA GLY A 228 5.38 -2.20 -18.49
C GLY A 228 4.15 -2.43 -17.60
N PRO A 229 3.12 -3.19 -18.03
CA PRO A 229 1.90 -3.37 -17.22
C PRO A 229 2.30 -3.78 -15.79
N GLY A 230 2.14 -2.88 -14.81
CA GLY A 230 2.78 -2.87 -13.47
C GLY A 230 2.33 -3.98 -12.53
N THR A 231 2.23 -5.19 -13.06
CA THR A 231 1.60 -6.38 -12.54
C THR A 231 2.37 -7.65 -12.94
N ALA A 232 3.25 -7.58 -13.94
CA ALA A 232 4.18 -8.65 -14.27
C ALA A 232 5.33 -8.68 -13.25
N PRO A 233 5.72 -9.87 -12.75
CA PRO A 233 6.96 -10.02 -11.99
C PRO A 233 8.17 -9.58 -12.82
N THR A 234 9.08 -8.83 -12.21
CA THR A 234 10.31 -8.34 -12.85
C THR A 234 11.51 -9.15 -12.41
N ASP A 235 12.67 -8.92 -13.03
CA ASP A 235 13.93 -9.64 -12.74
C ASP A 235 13.80 -11.17 -12.77
N PHE A 236 12.85 -11.69 -13.55
CA PHE A 236 12.56 -13.12 -13.59
C PHE A 236 13.72 -13.89 -14.23
N ARG A 237 14.27 -14.84 -13.48
CA ARG A 237 15.34 -15.75 -13.86
C ARG A 237 14.90 -17.20 -13.65
N ALA A 238 15.39 -18.08 -14.51
CA ALA A 238 15.23 -19.52 -14.42
C ALA A 238 16.59 -20.17 -14.67
N THR A 239 17.02 -21.07 -13.79
CA THR A 239 18.29 -21.78 -13.89
C THR A 239 18.10 -23.27 -13.60
N SER A 240 18.84 -24.13 -14.29
CA SER A 240 18.84 -25.57 -14.02
C SER A 240 19.80 -25.87 -12.87
N ARG A 241 19.39 -26.73 -11.94
CA ARG A 241 20.26 -27.29 -10.89
C ARG A 241 20.09 -28.80 -10.83
N ARG A 242 21.22 -29.51 -10.68
CA ARG A 242 21.22 -30.96 -10.45
C ARG A 242 21.34 -31.25 -8.96
N ALA A 243 20.45 -32.09 -8.43
CA ALA A 243 20.47 -32.54 -7.04
C ALA A 243 19.85 -33.94 -6.92
N GLY A 244 20.49 -34.83 -6.16
CA GLY A 244 19.97 -36.18 -5.91
C GLY A 244 19.75 -37.02 -7.18
N GLY A 245 20.58 -36.83 -8.22
CA GLY A 245 20.43 -37.54 -9.51
C GLY A 245 19.27 -37.05 -10.40
N ALA A 246 18.66 -35.91 -10.06
CA ALA A 246 17.58 -35.27 -10.81
C ALA A 246 17.89 -33.81 -11.13
N TYR A 247 17.18 -33.27 -12.11
CA TYR A 247 17.20 -31.86 -12.47
C TYR A 247 15.98 -31.12 -11.89
N TYR A 248 16.25 -29.93 -11.39
CA TYR A 248 15.29 -28.97 -10.88
C TYR A 248 15.44 -27.66 -11.64
N ILE A 249 14.35 -26.93 -11.82
CA ILE A 249 14.38 -25.54 -12.24
C ILE A 249 14.26 -24.67 -11.00
N ASP A 250 15.28 -23.85 -10.77
CA ASP A 250 15.26 -22.80 -9.76
C ASP A 250 14.82 -21.49 -10.40
N LEU A 251 13.82 -20.87 -9.80
CA LEU A 251 13.23 -19.60 -10.23
C LEU A 251 13.56 -18.51 -9.21
N SER A 252 13.81 -17.30 -9.71
CA SER A 252 13.86 -16.09 -8.88
C SER A 252 13.21 -14.90 -9.60
N TRP A 253 12.53 -14.03 -8.85
CA TRP A 253 11.88 -12.83 -9.39
C TRP A 253 11.66 -11.77 -8.33
N THR A 254 11.51 -10.54 -8.79
CA THR A 254 11.03 -9.41 -7.99
C THR A 254 9.49 -9.33 -8.13
N PRO A 255 8.73 -9.37 -7.02
CA PRO A 255 7.29 -9.17 -7.02
C PRO A 255 6.89 -7.86 -7.73
N PRO A 256 5.75 -7.83 -8.44
CA PRO A 256 5.25 -6.59 -9.01
C PRO A 256 4.90 -5.57 -7.91
N ARG A 257 5.18 -4.29 -8.15
CA ARG A 257 4.79 -3.19 -7.27
C ARG A 257 3.29 -2.92 -7.40
N THR A 258 2.47 -3.74 -6.74
CA THR A 258 1.01 -3.64 -6.85
C THR A 258 0.39 -2.63 -5.88
N GLY A 259 1.19 -2.11 -4.94
CA GLY A 259 0.68 -1.33 -3.81
C GLY A 259 0.05 -2.19 -2.72
N GLY A 260 0.03 -3.52 -2.85
CA GLY A 260 -0.40 -4.43 -1.80
C GLY A 260 0.15 -5.85 -1.92
N THR A 261 -0.42 -6.75 -1.12
CA THR A 261 0.05 -8.13 -1.00
C THR A 261 -0.17 -8.89 -2.30
N VAL A 262 0.85 -9.61 -2.77
CA VAL A 262 0.77 -10.56 -3.89
C VAL A 262 0.71 -11.97 -3.27
N PRO A 263 -0.49 -12.51 -3.01
CA PRO A 263 -0.63 -13.73 -2.21
C PRO A 263 -0.23 -14.99 -2.97
N ALA A 264 -0.19 -14.93 -4.32
CA ALA A 264 0.11 -16.10 -5.12
C ALA A 264 0.78 -15.78 -6.46
N TYR A 265 1.53 -16.75 -6.99
CA TYR A 265 1.94 -16.80 -8.41
C TYR A 265 1.49 -18.10 -9.06
N ARG A 266 1.05 -18.00 -10.32
CA ARG A 266 0.91 -19.18 -11.18
C ARG A 266 2.16 -19.35 -11.99
N ILE A 267 2.72 -20.55 -11.96
CA ILE A 267 3.90 -20.96 -12.73
C ILE A 267 3.42 -21.77 -13.93
N TYR A 268 3.91 -21.40 -15.11
CA TYR A 268 3.65 -22.11 -16.36
C TYR A 268 4.95 -22.72 -16.87
N LEU A 269 4.90 -24.00 -17.20
CA LEU A 269 5.98 -24.78 -17.81
C LEU A 269 5.49 -25.29 -19.17
N ASP A 270 6.24 -24.99 -20.22
CA ASP A 270 5.95 -25.42 -21.60
C ASP A 270 4.52 -25.10 -22.06
N GLY A 271 4.05 -23.91 -21.66
CA GLY A 271 2.73 -23.39 -22.00
C GLY A 271 1.58 -23.89 -21.12
N ARG A 272 1.81 -24.86 -20.23
CA ARG A 272 0.80 -25.40 -19.30
C ARG A 272 1.02 -24.88 -17.89
N GLN A 273 -0.05 -24.68 -17.13
CA GLN A 273 0.09 -24.33 -15.72
C GLN A 273 0.68 -25.53 -14.96
N ALA A 274 1.87 -25.35 -14.39
CA ALA A 274 2.55 -26.39 -13.63
C ALA A 274 2.09 -26.39 -12.17
N THR A 275 2.06 -25.21 -11.53
CA THR A 275 1.63 -25.07 -10.14
C THR A 275 1.16 -23.65 -9.81
N THR A 276 0.47 -23.51 -8.68
CA THR A 276 0.20 -22.21 -8.04
C THR A 276 0.97 -22.15 -6.73
N LEU A 277 1.91 -21.23 -6.63
CA LEU A 277 2.61 -20.91 -5.40
C LEU A 277 1.74 -19.93 -4.62
N VAL A 278 1.23 -20.36 -3.47
CA VAL A 278 0.45 -19.52 -2.55
C VAL A 278 1.29 -19.32 -1.30
N TRP A 279 1.48 -18.07 -0.89
CA TRP A 279 1.92 -17.79 0.47
C TRP A 279 0.68 -17.55 1.32
N GLY A 280 0.75 -18.00 2.57
CA GLY A 280 -0.23 -17.61 3.59
C GLY A 280 -0.06 -16.14 3.96
N ASP A 281 0.00 -15.86 5.25
CA ASP A 281 -0.15 -14.48 5.73
C ASP A 281 1.03 -13.53 5.43
N ALA A 282 2.17 -14.04 4.95
CA ALA A 282 3.36 -13.23 4.72
C ALA A 282 4.18 -13.68 3.48
N PRO A 283 3.81 -13.25 2.26
CA PRO A 283 4.65 -13.45 1.08
C PRO A 283 5.99 -12.71 1.20
N PRO A 284 7.05 -13.20 0.52
CA PRO A 284 8.36 -12.58 0.53
C PRO A 284 8.29 -11.17 -0.09
N LYS A 285 8.77 -10.18 0.67
CA LYS A 285 8.73 -8.76 0.30
C LYS A 285 9.83 -8.37 -0.72
N GLY A 286 10.91 -9.14 -0.77
CA GLY A 286 12.01 -8.97 -1.73
C GLY A 286 11.97 -10.01 -2.87
N THR A 287 13.14 -10.42 -3.34
CA THR A 287 13.24 -11.46 -4.36
C THR A 287 12.59 -12.76 -3.88
N ALA A 288 11.51 -13.15 -4.54
CA ALA A 288 10.88 -14.44 -4.35
C ALA A 288 11.67 -15.52 -5.10
N ARG A 289 11.68 -16.72 -4.52
CA ARG A 289 12.34 -17.90 -5.10
C ARG A 289 11.43 -19.11 -5.03
N ASN A 290 11.55 -20.00 -5.99
CA ASN A 290 10.89 -21.31 -5.98
C ASN A 290 11.76 -22.33 -6.73
N SER A 291 11.66 -23.59 -6.38
CA SER A 291 12.33 -24.69 -7.07
C SER A 291 11.34 -25.83 -7.29
N PHE A 292 11.34 -26.43 -8.47
CA PHE A 292 10.52 -27.61 -8.76
C PHE A 292 11.26 -28.60 -9.65
N TYR A 293 10.93 -29.88 -9.47
CA TYR A 293 11.49 -31.01 -10.20
C TYR A 293 11.05 -31.00 -11.67
N VAL A 294 11.96 -31.33 -12.59
CA VAL A 294 11.66 -31.41 -14.03
C VAL A 294 12.08 -32.71 -14.72
N GLY A 295 12.84 -33.59 -14.06
CA GLY A 295 13.22 -34.87 -14.65
C GLY A 295 14.58 -35.36 -14.21
N LYS A 296 15.06 -36.44 -14.85
CA LYS A 296 16.44 -36.96 -14.69
C LYS A 296 17.30 -36.76 -15.93
N GLU A 297 16.70 -36.39 -17.05
CA GLU A 297 17.37 -36.25 -18.35
C GLU A 297 18.05 -34.90 -18.48
N ALA A 298 19.28 -34.91 -19.02
CA ALA A 298 20.03 -33.72 -19.39
C ALA A 298 19.70 -33.30 -20.83
N GLY A 299 19.86 -32.02 -21.17
CA GLY A 299 19.63 -31.49 -22.51
C GLY A 299 18.16 -31.22 -22.84
N VAL A 300 17.23 -31.42 -21.89
CA VAL A 300 15.81 -31.12 -22.09
C VAL A 300 15.59 -29.62 -21.92
N GLN A 301 15.05 -28.97 -22.95
CA GLN A 301 14.71 -27.55 -22.91
C GLN A 301 13.29 -27.34 -22.40
N HIS A 302 13.16 -26.43 -21.44
CA HIS A 302 11.89 -25.99 -20.88
C HIS A 302 11.70 -24.49 -21.06
N ARG A 303 10.45 -24.06 -21.25
CA ARG A 303 10.04 -22.65 -21.25
C ARG A 303 9.21 -22.36 -20.02
N VAL A 304 9.61 -21.35 -19.24
CA VAL A 304 8.95 -20.98 -17.98
C VAL A 304 8.53 -19.53 -18.01
N ARG A 305 7.33 -19.25 -17.49
CA ARG A 305 6.86 -17.89 -17.17
C ARG A 305 5.94 -17.92 -15.96
N ILE A 306 5.80 -16.78 -15.30
CA ILE A 306 4.98 -16.64 -14.10
C ILE A 306 4.03 -15.45 -14.21
N ARG A 307 2.97 -15.43 -13.39
CA ARG A 307 2.11 -14.24 -13.22
C ARG A 307 1.62 -14.14 -11.78
N ALA A 308 1.50 -12.91 -11.28
CA ALA A 308 1.08 -12.61 -9.91
C ALA A 308 -0.45 -12.57 -9.77
N GLN A 309 -0.97 -12.98 -8.61
CA GLN A 309 -2.30 -12.58 -8.16
C GLN A 309 -2.20 -11.20 -7.52
N LEU A 310 -3.03 -10.27 -7.97
CA LEU A 310 -3.05 -8.89 -7.49
C LEU A 310 -3.96 -8.77 -6.24
N PRO A 311 -3.85 -7.68 -5.46
CA PRO A 311 -4.66 -7.48 -4.25
C PRO A 311 -6.18 -7.49 -4.47
N ASP A 312 -6.62 -7.19 -5.70
CA ASP A 312 -8.04 -7.26 -6.10
C ASP A 312 -8.51 -8.68 -6.49
N GLY A 313 -7.65 -9.69 -6.29
CA GLY A 313 -7.90 -11.09 -6.61
C GLY A 313 -7.69 -11.45 -8.08
N THR A 314 -7.50 -10.46 -8.97
CA THR A 314 -7.27 -10.71 -10.39
C THR A 314 -5.83 -11.15 -10.65
N TRP A 315 -5.58 -11.77 -11.80
CA TRP A 315 -4.23 -12.19 -12.17
C TRP A 315 -3.56 -11.16 -13.08
N GLY A 316 -2.37 -10.71 -12.71
CA GLY A 316 -1.54 -9.76 -13.45
C GLY A 316 -1.00 -10.30 -14.78
N ALA A 317 -0.20 -9.46 -15.44
CA ALA A 317 0.51 -9.82 -16.65
C ALA A 317 1.55 -10.94 -16.41
N TYR A 318 1.94 -11.62 -17.48
CA TYR A 318 3.03 -12.60 -17.43
C TYR A 318 4.38 -11.90 -17.32
N SER A 319 5.31 -12.52 -16.60
CA SER A 319 6.74 -12.24 -16.73
C SER A 319 7.22 -12.50 -18.17
N PRO A 320 8.39 -11.99 -18.56
CA PRO A 320 9.09 -12.52 -19.73
C PRO A 320 9.21 -14.04 -19.64
N GLU A 321 9.10 -14.73 -20.78
CA GLU A 321 9.34 -16.16 -20.85
C GLU A 321 10.85 -16.43 -20.83
N ARG A 322 11.26 -17.44 -20.07
CA ARG A 322 12.66 -17.86 -19.93
C ARG A 322 12.80 -19.30 -20.40
N SER A 323 13.73 -19.54 -21.31
CA SER A 323 14.15 -20.89 -21.68
C SER A 323 15.28 -21.35 -20.78
N VAL A 324 15.21 -22.60 -20.32
CA VAL A 324 16.25 -23.24 -19.50
C VAL A 324 16.45 -24.67 -19.99
N THR A 325 17.70 -25.11 -20.09
CA THR A 325 18.05 -26.47 -20.51
C THR A 325 18.58 -27.24 -19.31
N THR A 326 18.17 -28.49 -19.12
CA THR A 326 18.67 -29.30 -18.01
C THR A 326 20.16 -29.62 -18.20
N GLY A 327 20.97 -29.33 -17.20
CA GLY A 327 22.42 -29.60 -17.22
C GLY A 327 23.29 -28.62 -18.02
N SER A 328 22.73 -27.49 -18.47
CA SER A 328 23.49 -26.36 -19.02
C SER A 328 23.97 -25.39 -17.95
#